data_AF-A0A6B9FRR3-F1
#
_entry.id   AF-A0A6B9FRR3-F1
#
_cell.length_a   1.000
_cell.length_b   1.000
_cell.length_c   1.000
_cell.angle_alpha   90.00
_cell.angle_beta   90.00
_cell.angle_gamma   90.00
#
_symmetry.space_group_name_H-M   'P 1'
#
loop_
_entity.id
_entity.type
_entity.pdbx_description
1 polymer ?
#
loop_
_entity_poly.entity_id
_entity_poly.type
_entity_poly.pdbx_seq_one_letter_code
_entity_poly.pdbx_strand_id
1 'polypeptide(L)' 'MRTVFVASILVLLPLTQACAQANPKREACLKEAEAKGLYTTAGRNPGRFNQMNAPQREEFMKACMAHR' A
#
# COMPACT_ATOMS: atom_id res chain seq x y z
N MET A 1 -45.34 -33.59 -3.81
CA MET A 1 -44.12 -33.45 -2.99
C MET A 1 -43.31 -32.31 -3.62
N ARG A 2 -43.34 -31.11 -3.02
CA ARG A 2 -42.79 -29.88 -3.60
C ARG A 2 -41.38 -29.64 -3.05
N THR A 3 -40.38 -29.66 -3.91
CA THR A 3 -38.99 -29.32 -3.61
C THR A 3 -38.86 -27.81 -3.40
N VAL A 4 -38.31 -27.42 -2.26
CA VAL A 4 -37.98 -26.03 -1.94
C VAL A 4 -36.57 -25.77 -2.46
N PHE A 5 -36.46 -24.94 -3.50
CA PHE A 5 -35.16 -24.43 -3.96
C PHE A 5 -34.77 -23.23 -3.08
N VAL A 6 -33.80 -23.43 -2.20
CA VAL A 6 -33.15 -22.36 -1.43
C VAL A 6 -32.18 -21.64 -2.37
N ALA A 7 -32.51 -20.40 -2.73
CA ALA A 7 -31.64 -19.53 -3.50
C ALA A 7 -30.47 -19.05 -2.61
N SER A 8 -29.33 -19.72 -2.73
CA SER A 8 -28.06 -19.24 -2.18
C SER A 8 -27.59 -18.03 -2.98
N ILE A 9 -27.84 -16.83 -2.45
CA ILE A 9 -27.29 -15.58 -2.96
C ILE A 9 -25.78 -15.59 -2.69
N LEU A 10 -24.99 -15.94 -3.71
CA LEU A 10 -23.56 -15.72 -3.74
C LEU A 10 -23.30 -14.21 -3.84
N VAL A 11 -23.09 -13.57 -2.70
CA VAL A 11 -22.51 -12.22 -2.62
C VAL A 11 -21.06 -12.34 -3.07
N LEU A 12 -20.84 -12.20 -4.37
CA LEU A 12 -19.51 -12.00 -4.95
C LEU A 12 -19.03 -10.61 -4.56
N LEU A 13 -18.31 -10.52 -3.45
CA LEU A 13 -17.49 -9.36 -3.11
C LEU A 13 -16.51 -9.12 -4.27
N PRO A 14 -16.41 -7.89 -4.82
CA PRO A 14 -15.30 -7.56 -5.68
C PRO A 14 -14.04 -7.60 -4.81
N LEU A 15 -13.25 -8.65 -5.02
CA LEU A 15 -11.82 -8.65 -4.71
C LEU A 15 -11.22 -7.47 -5.50
N THR A 16 -11.21 -6.29 -4.89
CA THR A 16 -10.34 -5.20 -5.27
C THR A 16 -8.93 -5.73 -5.16
N GLN A 17 -8.43 -6.25 -6.29
CA GLN A 17 -7.02 -6.42 -6.53
C GLN A 17 -6.37 -5.06 -6.28
N ALA A 18 -5.82 -4.90 -5.07
CA ALA A 18 -4.72 -3.99 -4.82
C ALA A 18 -3.54 -4.49 -5.64
N CYS A 19 -3.64 -4.35 -6.95
CA CYS A 19 -2.52 -4.38 -7.84
C CYS A 19 -1.55 -3.34 -7.27
N ALA A 20 -0.32 -3.78 -6.99
CA ALA A 20 0.82 -2.91 -6.85
C ALA A 20 1.07 -2.24 -8.21
N GLN A 21 0.09 -1.47 -8.69
CA GLN A 21 0.24 -0.56 -9.80
C GLN A 21 1.36 0.38 -9.41
N ALA A 22 2.32 0.57 -10.31
CA ALA A 22 3.29 1.64 -10.23
C ALA A 22 2.51 2.95 -10.14
N ASN A 23 2.20 3.36 -8.91
CA ASN A 23 1.44 4.55 -8.65
C ASN A 23 2.46 5.69 -8.72
N PRO A 24 2.41 6.56 -9.75
CA PRO A 24 3.40 7.60 -9.94
C PRO A 24 3.43 8.57 -8.73
N LYS A 25 2.31 8.73 -8.01
CA LYS A 25 2.25 9.49 -6.75
C LYS A 25 3.08 8.80 -5.66
N ARG A 26 2.98 7.47 -5.56
CA ARG A 26 3.75 6.67 -4.59
C ARG A 26 5.25 6.76 -4.86
N GLU A 27 5.68 6.66 -6.12
CA GLU A 27 7.10 6.80 -6.48
C GLU A 27 7.64 8.18 -6.15
N ALA A 28 6.88 9.24 -6.44
CA ALA A 28 7.26 10.60 -6.07
C ALA A 28 7.36 10.77 -4.54
N CYS A 29 6.40 10.25 -3.78
CA CYS A 29 6.46 10.26 -2.32
C CYS A 29 7.65 9.44 -1.79
N LEU A 30 8.02 8.32 -2.40
CA LEU A 30 9.21 7.57 -2.00
C LEU A 30 10.51 8.34 -2.27
N LYS A 31 10.61 9.08 -3.38
CA LYS A 31 11.75 9.97 -3.64
C LYS A 31 11.85 11.11 -2.63
N GLU A 32 10.72 11.68 -2.22
CA GLU A 32 10.71 12.70 -1.16
C GLU A 32 11.03 12.12 0.22
N ALA A 33 10.56 10.91 0.51
CA ALA A 33 10.93 10.18 1.72
C ALA A 33 12.43 9.89 1.75
N GLU A 34 13.03 9.58 0.60
CA GLU A 34 14.47 9.40 0.45
C GLU A 34 15.24 10.69 0.68
N ALA A 35 14.80 11.82 0.09
CA ALA A 35 15.38 13.13 0.33
C ALA A 35 15.30 13.57 1.81
N LYS A 36 14.28 13.08 2.55
CA LYS A 36 14.11 13.32 3.99
C LYS A 36 14.86 12.32 4.88
N GLY A 37 15.54 11.34 4.32
CA GLY A 37 16.22 10.29 5.09
C GLY A 37 15.26 9.33 5.80
N LEU A 38 14.01 9.20 5.34
CA LEU A 38 13.02 8.26 5.87
C LEU A 38 12.95 6.95 5.08
N TYR A 39 13.58 6.91 3.91
CA TYR A 39 13.63 5.77 3.02
C TYR A 39 14.98 5.71 2.30
N THR A 40 15.48 4.53 2.00
CA THR A 40 16.62 4.37 1.09
C THR A 40 16.54 3.02 0.37
N THR A 41 16.94 3.01 -0.89
CA THR A 41 17.16 1.77 -1.67
C THR A 41 18.64 1.41 -1.76
N ALA A 42 19.53 2.29 -1.32
CA ALA A 42 20.97 2.16 -1.46
C ALA A 42 21.65 1.75 -0.15
N GLY A 43 22.86 1.21 -0.29
CA GLY A 43 23.75 0.90 0.84
C GLY A 43 23.77 -0.55 1.30
N ARG A 44 24.48 -0.80 2.40
CA ARG A 44 24.82 -2.16 2.88
C ARG A 44 23.61 -2.92 3.45
N ASN A 45 22.60 -2.22 3.96
CA ASN A 45 21.38 -2.80 4.55
C ASN A 45 20.17 -1.83 4.51
N PRO A 46 19.66 -1.49 3.32
CA PRO A 46 18.52 -0.57 3.17
C PRO A 46 17.27 -1.08 3.90
N GLY A 47 17.05 -2.40 3.94
CA GLY A 47 15.92 -3.01 4.64
C GLY A 47 15.88 -2.69 6.14
N ARG A 48 17.04 -2.69 6.82
CA ARG A 48 17.11 -2.39 8.26
C ARG A 48 16.85 -0.91 8.54
N PHE A 49 17.42 -0.02 7.74
CA PHE A 49 17.16 1.42 7.81
C PHE A 49 15.66 1.72 7.61
N ASN A 50 15.09 1.14 6.56
CA ASN A 50 13.67 1.29 6.22
C ASN A 50 12.74 0.71 7.28
N GLN A 51 13.17 -0.31 8.04
CA GLN A 51 12.40 -0.83 9.18
C GLN A 51 12.47 0.12 10.38
N MET A 52 13.65 0.65 10.71
CA MET A 52 13.80 1.62 11.80
C MET A 52 12.98 2.89 11.56
N ASN A 53 12.93 3.35 10.31
CA ASN A 53 12.17 4.53 9.91
C ASN A 53 10.75 4.20 9.43
N ALA A 54 10.28 2.95 9.57
CA ALA A 54 8.96 2.54 9.10
C ALA A 54 7.81 3.42 9.61
N PRO A 55 7.68 3.74 10.92
CA PRO A 55 6.56 4.56 11.40
C PRO A 55 6.60 5.98 10.82
N GLN A 56 7.77 6.62 10.78
CA GLN A 56 7.93 7.96 10.23
C GLN A 56 7.71 7.99 8.72
N ARG A 57 8.20 6.96 8.00
CA ARG A 57 7.94 6.79 6.57
C ARG A 57 6.46 6.59 6.30
N GLU A 58 5.75 5.80 7.10
CA GLU A 58 4.31 5.56 6.91
C GLU A 58 3.49 6.82 7.12
N GLU A 59 3.77 7.58 8.18
CA GLU A 59 3.12 8.87 8.44
C GLU A 59 3.40 9.85 7.30
N PHE A 60 4.66 9.96 6.87
CA PHE A 60 5.06 10.79 5.75
C PHE A 60 4.37 10.37 4.45
N MET A 61 4.34 9.07 4.13
CA MET A 61 3.71 8.53 2.93
C MET A 61 2.21 8.77 2.95
N LYS A 62 1.54 8.64 4.10
CA LYS A 62 0.12 8.96 4.27
C LYS A 62 -0.16 10.44 4.01
N ALA A 63 0.63 11.34 4.59
CA ALA A 63 0.50 12.78 4.35
C ALA A 63 0.79 13.14 2.89
N CYS A 64 1.88 12.62 2.31
CA CYS A 64 2.27 12.89 0.92
C CYS A 64 1.21 12.42 -0.08
N MET A 65 0.63 11.24 0.14
CA MET A 65 -0.45 10.73 -0.71
C MET A 65 -1.79 11.45 -0.50
N ALA A 66 -2.06 11.99 0.68
CA ALA A 66 -3.28 12.77 0.94
C ALA A 66 -3.27 14.15 0.26
N HIS A 67 -2.09 14.73 0.05
CA HIS A 67 -1.93 16.02 -0.64
C HIS A 67 -1.92 15.92 -2.17
N ARG A 68 -1.95 14.71 -2.75
CA ARG A 68 -1.77 14.50 -4.20
C ARG A 68 -2.89 13.68 -4.81
#